data_AF-A0A2V5Q246-F1
#
_entry.id   AF-A0A2V5Q246-F1
#
_cell.length_a   1.000
_cell.length_b   1.000
_cell.length_c   1.000
_cell.angle_alpha   90.00
_cell.angle_beta   90.00
_cell.angle_gamma   90.00
#
_symmetry.space_group_name_H-M   'P 1'
#
loop_
_entity.id
_entity.type
_entity.pdbx_description
1 polymer ?
#
loop_
_entity_poly.entity_id
_entity_poly.type
_entity_poly.pdbx_seq_one_letter_code
_entity_poly.pdbx_strand_id
1 'polypeptide(L)' 'MSHQIHTYTELRQQIHDDLRIQHPEWVETNGESPMCDSYEARLMELLLAATPFVDFQKRVDDKFRR' A
#
# COMPACT_ATOMS: atom_id res chain seq x y z
N MET A 1 -22.44 3.58 8.74
CA MET A 1 -21.53 2.93 9.71
C MET A 1 -20.14 3.03 9.12
N SER A 2 -19.23 3.80 9.73
CA SER A 2 -17.82 3.74 9.34
C SER A 2 -17.28 2.40 9.84
N HIS A 3 -16.93 1.49 8.94
CA HIS A 3 -16.24 0.27 9.33
C HIS A 3 -14.95 0.70 10.03
N GLN A 4 -14.84 0.43 11.33
CA GLN A 4 -13.59 0.63 12.03
C GLN A 4 -12.64 -0.46 11.56
N ILE A 5 -11.50 -0.02 11.06
CA ILE A 5 -10.47 -0.89 10.54
C ILE A 5 -9.45 -1.07 11.66
N HIS A 6 -9.29 -2.32 12.12
CA HIS A 6 -8.51 -2.62 13.32
C HIS A 6 -7.08 -3.04 12.98
N THR A 7 -6.84 -3.45 11.74
CA THR A 7 -5.54 -3.88 11.25
C THR A 7 -5.22 -3.30 9.87
N TYR A 8 -3.92 -3.20 9.57
CA TYR A 8 -3.44 -2.78 8.26
C TYR A 8 -3.92 -3.70 7.12
N THR A 9 -4.01 -5.00 7.38
CA THR A 9 -4.50 -5.98 6.38
C THR A 9 -5.96 -5.76 6.04
N GLU A 10 -6.81 -5.46 7.02
CA GLU A 10 -8.22 -5.11 6.79
C GLU A 10 -8.35 -3.79 6.00
N LEU A 11 -7.49 -2.80 6.27
CA LEU A 11 -7.48 -1.54 5.52
C LEU A 11 -7.20 -1.77 4.04
N ARG A 12 -6.18 -2.58 3.76
CA ARG A 12 -5.82 -2.94 2.39
C ARG A 12 -6.95 -3.67 1.68
N GLN A 13 -7.52 -4.68 2.34
CA GLN A 13 -8.62 -5.43 1.74
C GLN A 13 -9.81 -4.52 1.41
N GLN A 14 -10.16 -3.61 2.31
CA GLN A 14 -11.24 -2.66 2.06
C GLN A 14 -10.93 -1.72 0.90
N ILE A 15 -9.71 -1.16 0.82
CA ILE A 15 -9.29 -0.31 -0.31
C ILE A 15 -9.36 -1.11 -1.63
N HIS A 16 -8.90 -2.36 -1.62
CA HIS A 16 -8.96 -3.22 -2.80
C HIS A 16 -10.41 -3.49 -3.24
N ASP A 17 -11.28 -3.85 -2.30
CA ASP A 17 -12.68 -4.15 -2.60
C ASP A 17 -13.42 -2.89 -3.09
N ASP A 18 -13.19 -1.74 -2.44
CA ASP A 18 -13.75 -0.46 -2.82
C ASP A 18 -13.29 -0.03 -4.23
N LEU A 19 -12.01 -0.21 -4.56
CA LEU A 19 -11.48 0.05 -5.91
C LEU A 19 -12.16 -0.79 -6.97
N ARG A 20 -12.41 -2.08 -6.68
CA ARG A 20 -13.09 -2.99 -7.60
C ARG A 20 -14.55 -2.60 -7.84
N ILE A 21 -15.22 -2.11 -6.80
CA ILE A 21 -16.61 -1.62 -6.88
C ILE A 21 -16.67 -0.30 -7.66
N GLN A 22 -15.70 0.60 -7.45
CA GLN A 22 -15.64 1.90 -8.14
C GLN A 22 -15.21 1.78 -9.60
N HIS A 23 -14.36 0.80 -9.92
CA HIS A 23 -13.81 0.57 -11.26
C HIS A 23 -14.11 -0.84 -11.77
N PRO A 24 -15.40 -1.16 -12.02
CA PRO A 24 -15.76 -2.45 -12.60
C PRO A 24 -15.14 -2.68 -13.98
N GLU A 25 -14.77 -1.62 -14.70
CA GLU A 25 -14.07 -1.68 -15.99
C GLU A 25 -12.64 -2.23 -15.91
N TRP A 26 -12.03 -2.23 -14.72
CA TRP A 26 -10.70 -2.84 -14.51
C TRP A 26 -10.78 -4.34 -14.23
N VAL A 27 -11.99 -4.86 -13.95
CA VAL A 27 -12.21 -6.27 -13.67
C VAL A 27 -12.40 -7.02 -14.98
N GLU A 28 -11.47 -7.92 -15.25
CA GLU A 28 -11.51 -8.82 -16.39
C GLU A 28 -12.57 -9.92 -16.22
N THR A 29 -12.87 -10.64 -17.31
CA THR A 29 -13.90 -11.69 -17.32
C THR A 29 -13.55 -12.92 -16.48
N ASN A 30 -12.25 -13.13 -16.21
CA ASN A 30 -11.72 -14.11 -15.26
C ASN A 30 -11.88 -13.66 -13.79
N GLY A 31 -12.31 -12.41 -13.56
CA GLY A 31 -12.42 -11.81 -12.25
C GLY A 31 -11.10 -11.25 -11.69
N GLU A 32 -10.03 -11.21 -12.47
CA GLU A 32 -8.78 -10.55 -12.08
C GLU A 32 -8.86 -9.04 -12.37
N SER A 33 -8.01 -8.26 -11.73
CA SER A 33 -7.87 -6.83 -12.01
C SER A 33 -6.40 -6.43 -11.88
N PRO A 34 -5.62 -6.58 -12.96
CA PRO A 34 -4.19 -6.24 -12.95
C PRO A 34 -3.93 -4.77 -12.55
N MET A 35 -4.89 -3.88 -12.79
CA MET A 35 -4.84 -2.49 -12.35
C MET A 35 -4.99 -2.36 -10.84
N CYS A 36 -5.91 -3.09 -10.20
CA CYS A 36 -6.02 -3.13 -8.74
C CYS A 36 -4.71 -3.65 -8.10
N ASP A 37 -4.13 -4.71 -8.68
CA ASP A 37 -2.85 -5.26 -8.21
C ASP A 37 -1.70 -4.25 -8.30
N SER A 38 -1.68 -3.46 -9.38
CA SER A 38 -0.69 -2.38 -9.58
C SER A 38 -0.84 -1.27 -8.53
N TYR A 39 -2.08 -0.90 -8.19
CA TYR A 39 -2.36 0.07 -7.12
C TYR A 39 -1.92 -0.45 -5.75
N GLU A 40 -2.22 -1.71 -5.44
CA GLU A 40 -1.78 -2.37 -4.20
C GLU A 40 -0.26 -2.39 -4.07
N ALA A 41 0.45 -2.79 -5.12
CA ALA A 41 1.91 -2.77 -5.14
C ALA A 41 2.47 -1.36 -4.88
N ARG A 42 1.90 -0.35 -5.55
CA ARG A 42 2.33 1.04 -5.37
C ARG A 42 2.04 1.58 -3.97
N LEU A 43 0.91 1.19 -3.38
CA LEU A 43 0.57 1.55 -2.01
C LEU A 43 1.60 0.98 -1.02
N MET A 44 2.01 -0.28 -1.19
CA MET A 44 3.05 -0.90 -0.36
C MET A 44 4.39 -0.17 -0.49
N GLU A 45 4.81 0.20 -1.70
CA GLU A 45 6.04 0.98 -1.93
C GLU A 45 6.00 2.33 -1.20
N LEU A 46 4.89 3.06 -1.32
CA LEU A 46 4.74 4.37 -0.68
C LEU A 46 4.74 4.27 0.84
N LEU A 47 4.08 3.25 1.40
CA LEU A 47 4.09 3.01 2.84
C LEU A 47 5.48 2.63 3.33
N LEU A 48 6.19 1.77 2.60
CA LEU A 48 7.57 1.42 2.91
C LEU A 48 8.48 2.66 2.88
N ALA A 49 8.35 3.50 1.84
CA ALA A 49 9.09 4.75 1.71
C ALA A 49 8.73 5.78 2.80
N ALA A 50 7.48 5.79 3.25
CA ALA A 50 6.99 6.67 4.32
C ALA A 50 7.38 6.19 5.72
N THR A 51 7.71 4.90 5.91
CA THR A 51 8.24 4.42 7.19
C THR A 51 9.68 4.92 7.38
N PRO A 52 10.02 5.57 8.50
CA PRO A 52 11.33 6.19 8.73
C PRO A 52 12.49 5.19 8.92
N PHE A 53 12.36 3.94 8.48
CA PHE A 53 13.43 2.94 8.55
C PHE A 53 14.67 3.33 7.73
N VAL A 54 14.51 4.20 6.73
CA VAL A 54 15.63 4.75 5.93
C VAL A 54 16.49 5.80 6.66
N ASP A 55 16.11 6.26 7.86
CA ASP A 55 16.95 7.18 8.64
C ASP A 55 18.02 6.47 9.50
N PHE A 56 17.95 5.15 9.67
CA PHE A 56 18.96 4.44 10.46
C PHE A 56 20.32 4.41 9.75
N GLN A 57 20.33 4.15 8.44
CA GLN A 57 21.55 4.12 7.65
C GLN A 57 22.19 5.51 7.53
N LYS A 58 21.37 6.54 7.28
CA LYS A 58 21.85 7.94 7.21
C LYS A 58 22.46 8.42 8.53
N ARG A 59 21.86 8.04 9.67
CA ARG A 59 22.40 8.35 11.01
C ARG A 59 23.69 7.60 11.33
N VAL A 60 23.84 6.37 10.83
CA VAL A 60 25.09 5.60 10.93
C VAL A 60 26.18 6.25 10.07
N ASP A 61 25.89 6.59 8.82
CA ASP A 61 26.86 7.19 7.89
C ASP A 61 27.32 8.59 8.35
N ASP A 62 26.42 9.41 8.90
CA ASP A 62 26.77 10.72 9.47
C ASP A 62 27.60 10.61 10.77
N LYS A 63 27.49 9.51 11.50
CA LYS A 63 28.28 9.25 12.71
C LYS A 63 29.73 8.87 12.40
N PHE A 64 29.99 8.26 11.24
CA PHE A 64 31.34 7.87 10.80
C PHE A 64 32.10 8.97 10.04
N ARG A 65 31.44 10.07 9.68
CA ARG A 65 32.07 11.24 9.03
C ARG A 65 32.65 12.26 10.03
N ARG A 66 32.42 12.09 11.34
CA ARG A 66 32.85 13.03 12.38
C ARG A 66 34.12 12.56 13.09
#